data_AF-A0A2D3WLA7-F1
#
_entry.id   AF-A0A2D3WLA7-F1
#
_cell.length_a   1.000
_cell.length_b   1.000
_cell.length_c   1.000
_cell.angle_alpha   90.00
_cell.angle_beta   90.00
_cell.angle_gamma   90.00
#
_symmetry.space_group_name_H-M   'P 1'
#
loop_
_entity.id
_entity.type
_entity.pdbx_description
1 polymer ?
#
loop_
_entity_poly.entity_id
_entity_poly.type
_entity_poly.pdbx_seq_one_letter_code
_entity_poly.pdbx_strand_id
1 'polypeptide(L)'
;MIKENYDLQGALKEYIRLLEGAFYFEAHEVLEEAWHPLRKADHPLKNLVKGLINGAVSFEHLKRNRKNAALKARTVMAFYEKHKKIAMQEIEHAGLLREACAHIERLKHQHLEVFDVLVS
;
A
#
# COMPACT_ATOMS: atom_id res chain seq x y z
N MET A 1 4.66 -6.40 22.13
CA MET A 1 4.98 -7.41 21.10
C MET A 1 4.25 -7.01 19.84
N ILE A 2 4.95 -6.85 18.72
CA ILE A 2 4.30 -6.56 17.44
C ILE A 2 3.53 -7.82 17.03
N LYS A 3 2.25 -7.67 16.64
CA LYS A 3 1.45 -8.80 16.14
C LYS A 3 1.97 -9.19 14.76
N GLU A 4 2.23 -10.48 14.57
CA GLU A 4 2.75 -11.01 13.31
C GLU A 4 1.72 -11.94 12.68
N ASN A 5 1.60 -11.88 11.37
CA ASN A 5 0.75 -12.74 10.57
C ASN A 5 1.62 -13.40 9.48
N TYR A 6 1.62 -14.73 9.40
CA TYR A 6 2.39 -15.46 8.39
C TYR A 6 1.57 -15.77 7.13
N ASP A 7 0.27 -15.45 7.12
CA ASP A 7 -0.63 -15.60 5.98
C ASP A 7 -0.69 -14.29 5.16
N LEU A 8 0.28 -14.14 4.24
CA LEU A 8 0.30 -13.02 3.30
C LEU A 8 -0.90 -13.04 2.35
N GLN A 9 -1.37 -14.22 1.94
CA GLN A 9 -2.49 -14.33 1.00
C GLN A 9 -3.78 -13.80 1.61
N GLY A 10 -4.11 -14.21 2.85
CA GLY A 10 -5.27 -13.73 3.58
C GLY A 10 -5.18 -12.22 3.88
N ALA A 11 -3.99 -11.75 4.28
CA ALA A 11 -3.76 -10.32 4.51
C ALA A 11 -3.97 -9.48 3.24
N LEU A 12 -3.53 -9.95 2.07
CA LEU A 12 -3.74 -9.25 0.80
C LEU A 12 -5.23 -9.18 0.40
N LYS A 13 -5.98 -10.26 0.58
CA LYS A 13 -7.43 -10.28 0.32
C LYS A 13 -8.17 -9.27 1.20
N GLU A 14 -7.84 -9.27 2.50
CA GLU A 14 -8.47 -8.35 3.45
C GLU A 14 -8.06 -6.91 3.19
N TYR A 15 -6.78 -6.67 2.87
CA TYR A 15 -6.29 -5.35 2.44
C TYR A 15 -7.09 -4.79 1.26
N ILE A 16 -7.31 -5.58 0.20
CA ILE A 16 -8.08 -5.15 -0.98
C ILE A 16 -9.52 -4.81 -0.58
N ARG A 17 -10.18 -5.68 0.20
CA ARG A 17 -11.54 -5.43 0.71
C ARG A 17 -11.64 -4.14 1.54
N LEU A 18 -10.64 -3.86 2.37
CA LEU A 18 -10.58 -2.65 3.19
C LEU A 18 -10.35 -1.39 2.33
N LEU A 19 -9.51 -1.47 1.29
CA LEU A 19 -9.34 -0.36 0.33
C LEU A 19 -10.64 -0.01 -0.37
N GLU A 20 -11.45 -0.99 -0.78
CA GLU A 20 -12.75 -0.77 -1.41
C GLU A 20 -13.72 -0.01 -0.50
N GLY A 21 -13.66 -0.28 0.81
CA GLY A 21 -14.44 0.43 1.83
C GLY A 21 -13.81 1.73 2.34
N ALA A 22 -12.70 2.18 1.74
CA ALA A 22 -11.91 3.33 2.21
C ALA A 22 -11.46 3.23 3.69
N PHE A 23 -11.28 2.02 4.20
CA PHE A 23 -10.74 1.70 5.53
C PHE A 23 -9.20 1.64 5.48
N TYR A 24 -8.59 2.77 5.12
CA TYR A 24 -7.16 2.84 4.80
C TYR A 24 -6.25 2.63 6.01
N PHE A 25 -6.69 3.02 7.21
CA PHE A 25 -5.97 2.76 8.45
C PHE A 25 -5.88 1.26 8.72
N GLU A 26 -7.03 0.60 8.73
CA GLU A 26 -7.15 -0.84 8.95
C GLU A 26 -6.42 -1.64 7.86
N ALA A 27 -6.51 -1.19 6.60
CA ALA A 27 -5.79 -1.81 5.50
C ALA A 27 -4.28 -1.85 5.77
N HIS A 28 -3.68 -0.73 6.18
CA HIS A 28 -2.24 -0.72 6.43
C HIS A 28 -1.86 -1.56 7.65
N GLU A 29 -2.69 -1.65 8.69
CA GLU A 29 -2.42 -2.48 9.87
C GLU A 29 -2.41 -3.96 9.52
N VAL A 30 -3.44 -4.46 8.83
CA VAL A 30 -3.54 -5.88 8.43
C VAL A 30 -2.33 -6.30 7.60
N LEU A 31 -1.89 -5.45 6.67
CA LEU A 31 -0.75 -5.76 5.82
C LEU A 31 0.60 -5.56 6.53
N GLU A 32 0.68 -4.69 7.53
CA GLU A 32 1.87 -4.52 8.37
C GLU A 32 2.14 -5.75 9.25
N GLU A 33 1.10 -6.37 9.81
CA GLU A 33 1.22 -7.66 10.51
C GLU A 33 1.85 -8.74 9.62
N ALA A 34 1.48 -8.80 8.34
CA ALA A 34 2.03 -9.72 7.35
C ALA A 34 3.40 -9.32 6.81
N TRP A 35 3.73 -8.04 6.85
CA TRP A 35 5.01 -7.52 6.41
C TRP A 35 6.15 -7.81 7.39
N HIS A 36 5.86 -7.85 8.70
CA HIS A 36 6.90 -8.05 9.71
C HIS A 36 7.71 -9.34 9.52
N PRO A 37 7.09 -10.52 9.29
CA PRO A 37 7.82 -11.73 8.93
C PRO A 37 8.66 -11.60 7.66
N LEU A 38 8.10 -11.02 6.59
CA LEU A 38 8.82 -10.81 5.33
C LEU A 38 10.06 -9.94 5.53
N ARG A 39 9.96 -8.88 6.33
CA ARG A 39 11.09 -8.00 6.64
C ARG A 39 12.17 -8.74 7.42
N LYS A 40 11.80 -9.54 8.43
CA LYS A 40 12.75 -10.31 9.24
C LYS A 40 13.50 -11.35 8.41
N ALA A 41 12.81 -11.99 7.48
CA ALA A 41 13.36 -13.02 6.60
C ALA A 41 14.12 -12.45 5.38
N ASP A 42 14.26 -11.13 5.26
CA ASP A 42 14.81 -10.47 4.08
C ASP A 42 14.12 -10.88 2.76
N HIS A 43 12.82 -11.17 2.84
CA HIS A 43 12.07 -11.75 1.73
C HIS A 43 12.01 -10.79 0.53
N PRO A 44 12.10 -11.26 -0.74
CA PRO A 44 12.01 -10.41 -1.93
C PRO A 44 10.77 -9.49 -1.97
N LEU A 45 9.66 -9.92 -1.37
CA LEU A 45 8.41 -9.16 -1.32
C LEU A 45 8.38 -8.04 -0.27
N LYS A 46 9.33 -7.98 0.67
CA LYS A 46 9.29 -7.05 1.81
C LYS A 46 9.12 -5.59 1.37
N ASN A 47 9.72 -5.19 0.26
CA ASN A 47 9.67 -3.82 -0.24
C ASN A 47 8.37 -3.53 -1.00
N LEU A 48 7.84 -4.50 -1.75
CA LEU A 48 6.56 -4.36 -2.43
C LEU A 48 5.42 -4.25 -1.41
N VAL A 49 5.39 -5.13 -0.41
CA VAL A 49 4.38 -5.11 0.65
C VAL A 49 4.47 -3.82 1.47
N LYS A 50 5.68 -3.33 1.77
CA LYS A 50 5.83 -1.99 2.38
C LYS A 50 5.34 -0.86 1.47
N GLY A 51 5.51 -0.99 0.16
CA GLY A 51 4.89 -0.12 -0.83
C GLY A 51 3.38 -0.07 -0.69
N LEU A 52 2.71 -1.22 -0.66
CA LEU A 52 1.24 -1.29 -0.49
C LEU A 52 0.78 -0.68 0.85
N ILE A 53 1.48 -0.95 1.95
CA ILE A 53 1.23 -0.31 3.26
C ILE A 53 1.29 1.22 3.11
N ASN A 54 2.35 1.75 2.50
CA ASN A 54 2.50 3.19 2.30
C ASN A 54 1.46 3.77 1.34
N GLY A 55 1.00 2.99 0.36
CA GLY A 55 -0.12 3.35 -0.51
C GLY A 55 -1.40 3.60 0.29
N ALA A 56 -1.77 2.68 1.18
CA ALA A 56 -2.93 2.86 2.07
C ALA A 56 -2.74 4.06 3.03
N VAL A 57 -1.57 4.19 3.66
CA VAL A 57 -1.26 5.35 4.54
C VAL A 57 -1.39 6.68 3.79
N SER A 58 -1.04 6.71 2.50
CA SER A 58 -1.21 7.90 1.65
C SER A 58 -2.66 8.37 1.63
N PHE A 59 -3.60 7.45 1.36
CA PHE A 59 -5.02 7.77 1.33
C PHE A 59 -5.59 8.04 2.72
N GLU A 60 -5.06 7.43 3.77
CA GLU A 60 -5.44 7.79 5.14
C GLU A 60 -5.06 9.25 5.47
N HIS A 61 -3.91 9.74 5.00
CA HIS A 61 -3.55 11.15 5.15
C HIS A 61 -4.55 12.07 4.45
N LEU A 62 -4.99 11.71 3.24
CA LEU A 62 -5.99 12.47 2.49
C LEU A 62 -7.36 12.42 3.18
N LYS A 63 -7.83 11.23 3.59
CA LYS A 63 -9.10 11.02 4.30
C LYS A 63 -9.20 11.82 5.58
N ARG A 64 -8.11 11.89 6.38
CA ARG A 64 -8.06 12.67 7.62
C ARG A 64 -8.00 14.18 7.41
N ASN A 65 -7.62 14.63 6.22
CA ASN A 65 -7.53 16.04 5.81
C ASN A 65 -6.87 16.97 6.86
N ARG A 66 -5.77 16.52 7.45
CA ARG A 66 -4.99 17.34 8.41
C ARG A 66 -4.05 18.29 7.65
N LYS A 67 -3.47 19.27 8.36
CA LYS A 67 -2.46 20.18 7.80
C LYS A 67 -1.38 19.40 7.03
N ASN A 68 -1.10 19.84 5.80
CA ASN A 68 -0.14 19.25 4.86
C ASN A 68 -0.48 17.82 4.42
N ALA A 69 -1.77 17.40 4.43
CA ALA A 69 -2.21 16.07 4.01
C ALA A 69 -1.68 15.68 2.63
N ALA A 70 -1.85 16.55 1.62
CA ALA A 70 -1.38 16.31 0.25
C ALA A 70 0.14 16.08 0.17
N LEU A 71 0.94 16.88 0.90
CA LEU A 71 2.39 16.70 0.97
C LEU A 71 2.76 15.35 1.58
N LYS A 72 2.16 15.02 2.74
CA LYS A 72 2.41 13.74 3.43
C LYS A 72 2.00 12.54 2.57
N ALA A 73 0.85 12.62 1.92
CA ALA A 73 0.35 11.60 1.01
C ALA A 73 1.35 11.34 -0.13
N ARG A 74 1.83 12.39 -0.81
CA ARG A 74 2.86 12.26 -1.85
C ARG A 74 4.16 11.65 -1.32
N THR A 75 4.63 12.10 -0.16
CA THR A 75 5.88 11.61 0.44
C THR A 75 5.85 10.10 0.68
N VAL A 76 4.78 9.57 1.27
CA VAL A 76 4.68 8.12 1.52
C VAL A 76 4.41 7.33 0.24
N MET A 77 3.63 7.89 -0.70
CA MET A 77 3.32 7.28 -1.99
C MET A 77 4.58 7.05 -2.84
N ALA A 78 5.61 7.91 -2.73
CA ALA A 78 6.86 7.75 -3.46
C ALA A 78 7.53 6.38 -3.23
N PHE A 79 7.37 5.79 -2.04
CA PHE A 79 7.91 4.45 -1.76
C PHE A 79 7.13 3.35 -2.50
N TYR A 80 5.80 3.49 -2.60
CA TYR A 80 4.98 2.60 -3.42
C TYR A 80 5.40 2.67 -4.89
N GLU A 81 5.53 3.89 -5.43
CA GLU A 81 5.93 4.11 -6.83
C GLU A 81 7.25 3.43 -7.18
N LYS A 82 8.23 3.50 -6.27
CA LYS A 82 9.54 2.90 -6.45
C LYS A 82 9.50 1.37 -6.56
N HIS A 83 8.57 0.70 -5.87
CA HIS A 83 8.60 -0.76 -5.68
C HIS A 83 7.44 -1.52 -6.34
N LYS A 84 6.38 -0.85 -6.80
CA LYS A 84 5.20 -1.50 -7.42
C LYS A 84 5.53 -2.40 -8.61
N LYS A 85 6.63 -2.13 -9.34
CA LYS A 85 7.09 -2.95 -10.48
C LYS A 85 7.41 -4.40 -10.10
N ILE A 86 7.71 -4.68 -8.83
CA ILE A 86 7.95 -6.04 -8.34
C ILE A 86 6.70 -6.92 -8.56
N ALA A 87 5.49 -6.36 -8.48
CA ALA A 87 4.24 -7.09 -8.69
C ALA A 87 4.07 -7.64 -10.12
N MET A 88 4.85 -7.14 -11.08
CA MET A 88 4.80 -7.58 -12.48
C MET A 88 5.66 -8.81 -12.75
N GLN A 89 6.48 -9.24 -11.79
CA GLN A 89 7.30 -10.43 -11.91
C GLN A 89 6.46 -11.69 -11.66
N GLU A 90 6.91 -12.84 -12.15
CA GLU A 90 6.33 -14.13 -11.77
C GLU A 90 6.83 -14.51 -10.37
N ILE A 91 6.05 -14.12 -9.37
CA ILE A 91 6.32 -14.33 -7.94
C ILE A 91 5.10 -14.93 -7.26
N GLU A 92 5.28 -15.44 -6.04
CA GLU A 92 4.15 -15.88 -5.23
C GLU A 92 3.10 -14.77 -5.07
N HIS A 93 1.83 -15.17 -5.06
CA HIS A 93 0.69 -14.25 -4.93
C HIS A 93 0.63 -13.11 -5.96
N ALA A 94 1.32 -13.21 -7.10
CA ALA A 94 1.39 -12.13 -8.09
C ALA A 94 0.01 -11.61 -8.53
N GLY A 95 -1.00 -12.47 -8.63
CA GLY A 95 -2.38 -12.05 -8.92
C GLY A 95 -2.93 -11.02 -7.92
N LEU A 96 -2.90 -11.35 -6.63
CA LEU A 96 -3.36 -10.47 -5.55
C LEU A 96 -2.50 -9.21 -5.41
N LEU A 97 -1.18 -9.33 -5.60
CA LEU A 97 -0.27 -8.18 -5.55
C LEU A 97 -0.57 -7.19 -6.68
N ARG A 98 -0.81 -7.69 -7.90
CA ARG A 98 -1.22 -6.84 -9.04
C ARG A 98 -2.57 -6.19 -8.81
N GLU A 99 -3.52 -6.93 -8.24
CA GLU A 99 -4.84 -6.40 -7.89
C GLU A 99 -4.74 -5.29 -6.84
N ALA A 100 -3.98 -5.50 -5.76
CA ALA A 100 -3.72 -4.49 -4.74
C ALA A 100 -3.05 -3.23 -5.34
N CYS A 101 -2.05 -3.39 -6.21
CA CYS A 101 -1.45 -2.27 -6.95
C CYS A 101 -2.49 -1.56 -7.82
N ALA A 102 -3.33 -2.29 -8.55
CA ALA A 102 -4.35 -1.72 -9.41
C ALA A 102 -5.39 -0.90 -8.61
N HIS A 103 -5.75 -1.34 -7.39
CA HIS A 103 -6.60 -0.56 -6.49
C HIS A 103 -5.93 0.75 -6.06
N ILE A 104 -4.66 0.72 -5.68
CA ILE A 104 -3.91 1.94 -5.33
C ILE A 104 -3.83 2.89 -6.54
N GLU A 105 -3.54 2.39 -7.75
CA GLU A 105 -3.55 3.23 -8.95
C GLU A 105 -4.94 3.83 -9.20
N ARG A 106 -6.02 3.07 -9.07
CA ARG A 106 -7.39 3.59 -9.25
C ARG A 106 -7.69 4.73 -8.28
N LEU A 107 -7.33 4.57 -7.01
CA LEU A 107 -7.49 5.61 -5.99
C LEU A 107 -6.64 6.86 -6.31
N LYS A 108 -5.41 6.69 -6.83
CA LYS A 108 -4.60 7.83 -7.28
C LYS A 108 -5.28 8.62 -8.40
N HIS A 109 -5.90 7.95 -9.36
CA HIS A 109 -6.65 8.61 -10.44
C HIS A 109 -7.89 9.36 -9.95
N GLN A 110 -8.41 9.05 -8.76
CA GLN A 110 -9.47 9.82 -8.12
C GLN A 110 -8.94 11.07 -7.39
N HIS A 111 -7.62 11.19 -7.23
CA HIS A 111 -6.92 12.25 -6.51
C HIS A 111 -5.82 12.88 -7.37
N LEU A 112 -6.12 13.14 -8.65
CA LEU A 112 -5.16 13.72 -9.61
C LEU A 112 -4.63 15.08 -9.14
N GLU A 113 -5.44 15.87 -8.44
CA GLU A 113 -5.03 17.14 -7.84
C GLU A 113 -3.89 17.00 -6.81
N VAL A 114 -3.71 15.81 -6.24
CA VAL A 114 -2.62 15.50 -5.30
C VAL A 114 -1.46 14.79 -5.97
N PHE A 115 -1.73 13.83 -6.85
CA PHE A 115 -0.73 12.89 -7.37
C PHE A 115 -0.28 13.16 -8.81
N ASP A 116 -1.05 13.91 -9.59
CA ASP A 116 -0.73 14.33 -10.96
C ASP A 116 -0.42 15.84 -11.00
N VAL A 117 0.41 16.28 -10.05
CA VAL A 117 0.99 17.62 -10.11
C VAL A 117 2.19 17.51 -11.03
N LEU A 118 1.97 17.77 -12.33
CA LEU A 118 3.03 18.33 -13.16
C LEU A 118 3.67 19.42 -12.32
N VAL A 119 4.93 19.22 -11.93
CA VAL A 119 5.69 20.16 -11.12
C VAL A 119 5.65 21.52 -11.83
N SER A 120 4.77 22.40 -11.37
CA SER A 120 4.73 23.81 -11.72
C SER A 120 5.81 24.55 -10.96
#